data_AF-A0A918AFN8-F1
#
_entry.id   AF-A0A918AFN8-F1
#
_cell.length_a   1.000
_cell.length_b   1.000
_cell.length_c   1.000
_cell.angle_alpha   90.00
_cell.angle_beta   90.00
_cell.angle_gamma   90.00
#
_symmetry.space_group_name_H-M   'P 1'
#
loop_
_entity.id
_entity.type
_entity.pdbx_description
1 polymer ?
#
loop_
_entity_poly.entity_id
_entity_poly.type
_entity_poly.pdbx_seq_one_letter_code
_entity_poly.pdbx_strand_id
1 'polypeptide(L)'
;MSGWIFASPIAPPNRRPGSVRHQAALRIEQVLFDLTVELWRTQPFAVHDLAHLPTSLREQLTAYSAAIDGRLPAETAHIFLSCWSRLYGLLCMEILHQLDFAYTDLEPVFEECLRDLAVALGIDDTAA
;
A
#
# COMPACT_ATOMS: atom_id res chain seq x y z
N MET A 1 -2.46 -28.30 5.36
CA MET A 1 -3.28 -27.61 4.33
C MET A 1 -4.31 -26.74 5.06
N SER A 2 -3.96 -25.49 5.35
CA SER A 2 -4.93 -24.50 5.86
C SER A 2 -5.02 -23.41 4.80
N GLY A 3 -5.91 -23.61 3.83
CA GLY A 3 -6.21 -22.61 2.81
C GLY A 3 -7.06 -21.52 3.44
N TRP A 4 -6.46 -20.38 3.75
CA TRP A 4 -7.20 -19.20 4.18
C TRP A 4 -8.04 -18.71 3.00
N ILE A 5 -9.35 -18.56 3.22
CA ILE A 5 -10.32 -18.06 2.23
C ILE A 5 -9.88 -16.73 1.61
N PHE A 6 -9.09 -15.92 2.34
CA PHE A 6 -8.61 -14.60 1.91
C PHE A 6 -7.15 -14.54 1.43
N ALA A 7 -6.35 -15.60 1.61
CA ALA A 7 -4.92 -15.61 1.24
C ALA A 7 -4.59 -16.57 0.09
N SER A 8 -5.61 -17.08 -0.61
CA SER A 8 -5.39 -17.84 -1.83
C SER A 8 -4.97 -16.88 -2.94
N PRO A 9 -3.84 -17.13 -3.65
CA PRO A 9 -3.41 -16.26 -4.73
C PRO A 9 -4.52 -16.19 -5.79
N ILE A 10 -4.92 -14.97 -6.16
CA ILE A 10 -5.88 -14.75 -7.23
C ILE A 10 -5.27 -15.35 -8.50
N ALA A 11 -5.92 -16.38 -9.06
CA ALA A 11 -5.45 -17.01 -10.28
C ALA A 11 -5.36 -15.95 -11.42
N PRO A 12 -4.27 -15.96 -12.23
CA PRO A 12 -4.06 -15.00 -13.31
C PRO A 12 -5.29 -14.71 -14.20
N PRO A 13 -6.15 -15.69 -14.57
CA PRO A 13 -7.30 -15.44 -15.45
C PRO A 13 -8.46 -14.64 -14.83
N ASN A 14 -8.49 -14.43 -13.50
CA ASN A 14 -9.51 -13.59 -12.85
C ASN A 14 -9.09 -12.12 -12.73
N ARG A 15 -7.86 -11.77 -13.12
CA ARG A 15 -7.46 -10.38 -13.32
C ARG A 15 -8.12 -9.94 -14.62
N ARG A 16 -9.04 -8.96 -14.57
CA ARG A 16 -9.55 -8.28 -15.79
C ARG A 16 -8.71 -7.01 -16.02
N PRO A 17 -7.51 -7.11 -16.62
CA PRO A 17 -6.73 -5.94 -16.97
C PRO A 17 -7.56 -5.04 -17.89
N GLY A 18 -7.66 -3.75 -17.56
CA GLY A 18 -8.22 -2.72 -18.44
C GLY A 18 -9.57 -2.09 -18.06
N SER A 19 -10.23 -2.47 -16.95
CA SER A 19 -11.42 -1.71 -16.53
C SER A 19 -11.08 -0.29 -16.08
N VAL A 20 -12.00 0.67 -16.24
CA VAL A 20 -11.81 2.08 -15.79
C VAL A 20 -11.43 2.15 -14.31
N ARG A 21 -12.03 1.30 -13.48
CA ARG A 21 -11.71 1.19 -12.05
C ARG A 21 -10.28 0.69 -11.81
N HIS A 22 -9.84 -0.33 -12.54
CA HIS A 22 -8.48 -0.84 -12.45
C HIS A 22 -7.46 0.22 -12.92
N GLN A 23 -7.76 0.96 -13.98
CA GLN A 23 -6.90 2.05 -14.47
C GLN A 23 -6.86 3.24 -13.51
N ALA A 24 -7.94 3.55 -12.80
CA ALA A 24 -7.93 4.55 -11.73
C ALA A 24 -7.05 4.08 -10.56
N ALA A 25 -7.16 2.83 -10.13
CA ALA A 25 -6.31 2.25 -9.10
C ALA A 25 -4.82 2.33 -9.47
N LEU A 26 -4.45 1.92 -10.70
CA LEU A 26 -3.07 2.00 -11.18
C LEU A 26 -2.53 3.44 -11.19
N ARG A 27 -3.37 4.43 -11.54
CA ARG A 27 -2.95 5.84 -11.49
C ARG A 27 -2.70 6.33 -10.07
N ILE A 28 -3.55 5.95 -9.11
CA ILE A 28 -3.36 6.32 -7.71
C ILE A 28 -2.12 5.60 -7.14
N GLU A 29 -1.94 4.32 -7.44
CA GLU A 29 -0.75 3.55 -7.08
C GLU A 29 0.52 4.24 -7.58
N GLN A 30 0.54 4.63 -8.85
CA GLN A 30 1.68 5.30 -9.47
C GLN A 30 2.00 6.64 -8.79
N VAL A 31 0.98 7.45 -8.49
CA VAL A 31 1.15 8.72 -7.79
C VAL A 31 1.74 8.49 -6.39
N LEU A 32 1.16 7.56 -5.61
CA LEU A 32 1.67 7.25 -4.28
C LEU A 32 3.11 6.72 -4.33
N PHE A 33 3.42 5.87 -5.31
CA PHE A 33 4.75 5.32 -5.50
C PHE A 33 5.77 6.40 -5.84
N ASP A 34 5.47 7.25 -6.82
CA ASP A 34 6.38 8.33 -7.23
C ASP A 34 6.60 9.34 -6.11
N LEU A 35 5.56 9.68 -5.33
CA LEU A 35 5.70 10.51 -4.14
C LEU A 35 6.56 9.84 -3.07
N THR A 36 6.39 8.53 -2.85
CA THR A 36 7.20 7.79 -1.87
C THR A 36 8.67 7.73 -2.28
N VAL A 37 8.95 7.53 -3.58
CA VAL A 37 10.32 7.57 -4.12
C VAL A 37 10.92 8.96 -3.96
N GLU A 38 10.16 10.01 -4.26
CA GLU A 38 10.65 11.38 -4.11
C GLU A 38 10.93 11.73 -2.66
N LEU A 39 10.02 11.36 -1.75
CA LEU A 39 10.21 11.53 -0.32
C LEU A 39 11.44 10.76 0.16
N TRP A 40 11.58 9.49 -0.20
CA TRP A 40 12.75 8.69 0.18
C TRP A 40 14.07 9.32 -0.31
N ARG A 41 14.08 9.87 -1.53
CA ARG A 41 15.25 10.51 -2.11
C ARG A 41 15.62 11.83 -1.41
N THR A 42 14.62 12.60 -1.00
CA THR A 42 14.80 13.95 -0.45
C THR A 42 14.95 13.96 1.07
N GLN A 43 14.24 13.06 1.75
CA GLN A 43 14.20 12.92 3.19
C GLN A 43 13.94 11.46 3.57
N PRO A 44 15.00 10.61 3.62
CA PRO A 44 14.86 9.24 4.11
C PRO A 44 14.27 9.22 5.53
N PHE A 45 13.17 8.49 5.69
CA PHE A 45 12.52 8.29 6.98
C PHE A 45 13.02 7.01 7.67
N ALA A 46 12.74 6.87 8.96
CA ALA A 46 13.15 5.70 9.71
C ALA A 46 12.43 4.44 9.18
N VAL A 47 13.21 3.40 8.89
CA VAL A 47 12.69 2.10 8.44
C VAL A 47 13.12 1.00 9.40
N HIS A 48 12.25 0.01 9.59
CA HIS A 48 12.55 -1.14 10.43
C HIS A 48 13.27 -2.22 9.61
N ASP A 49 14.28 -2.84 10.20
CA ASP A 49 14.96 -4.00 9.61
C ASP A 49 13.94 -5.12 9.34
N LEU A 50 13.99 -5.72 8.15
CA LEU A 50 13.11 -6.81 7.77
C LEU A 50 13.39 -8.13 8.50
N ALA A 51 14.49 -8.27 9.24
CA ALA A 51 14.91 -9.53 9.88
C ALA A 51 13.83 -10.22 10.72
N HIS A 52 12.91 -9.45 11.32
CA HIS A 52 11.78 -9.97 12.11
C HIS A 52 10.63 -10.57 11.26
N LEU A 53 10.58 -10.28 9.96
CA LEU A 53 9.56 -10.81 9.05
C LEU A 53 9.85 -12.25 8.63
N PRO A 54 8.86 -13.04 8.21
CA PRO A 54 9.08 -14.36 7.62
C PRO A 54 10.02 -14.31 6.40
N THR A 55 10.89 -15.31 6.25
CA THR A 55 11.89 -15.36 5.16
C THR A 55 11.27 -15.20 3.77
N SER A 56 10.14 -15.87 3.52
CA SER A 56 9.43 -15.78 2.24
C SER A 56 8.96 -14.36 1.91
N LEU A 57 8.59 -13.56 2.91
CA LEU A 57 8.18 -12.17 2.70
C LEU A 57 9.40 -11.28 2.42
N ARG A 58 10.52 -11.49 3.12
CA ARG A 58 11.77 -10.76 2.86
C ARG A 58 12.26 -10.98 1.43
N GLU A 59 12.22 -12.22 0.95
CA GLU A 59 12.60 -12.57 -0.42
C GLU A 59 11.72 -11.86 -1.46
N GLN A 60 10.41 -11.80 -1.21
CA GLN A 60 9.48 -11.08 -2.10
C GLN A 60 9.73 -9.58 -2.11
N LEU A 61 10.03 -8.98 -0.96
CA LEU A 61 10.35 -7.55 -0.86
C LEU A 61 11.66 -7.20 -1.58
N THR A 62 12.69 -8.04 -1.43
CA THR A 62 13.95 -7.89 -2.19
C THR A 62 13.72 -8.03 -3.68
N ALA A 63 12.93 -9.03 -4.12
CA ALA A 63 12.60 -9.22 -5.52
C ALA A 63 11.79 -8.03 -6.09
N TYR A 64 10.85 -7.50 -5.32
CA TYR A 64 10.08 -6.32 -5.71
C TYR A 64 10.96 -5.08 -5.82
N SER A 65 11.84 -4.83 -4.84
CA SER A 65 12.83 -3.74 -4.88
C SER A 65 13.71 -3.83 -6.14
N ALA A 66 14.19 -5.03 -6.49
CA ALA A 66 14.93 -5.24 -7.73
C ALA A 66 14.09 -4.98 -8.99
N ALA A 67 12.80 -5.36 -8.99
CA ALA A 67 11.90 -5.14 -10.12
C ALA A 67 11.57 -3.67 -10.37
N ILE A 68 11.73 -2.80 -9.37
CA ILE A 68 11.60 -1.34 -9.49
C ILE A 68 12.98 -0.66 -9.62
N ASP A 69 14.00 -1.38 -10.10
CA ASP A 69 15.37 -0.89 -10.29
C ASP A 69 16.02 -0.31 -9.02
N GLY A 70 15.65 -0.83 -7.85
CA GLY A 70 16.16 -0.36 -6.56
C GLY A 70 15.72 1.07 -6.20
N ARG A 71 14.69 1.62 -6.86
CA ARG A 71 14.14 2.95 -6.57
C ARG A 71 13.74 3.11 -5.09
N LEU A 72 13.33 2.01 -4.45
CA LEU A 72 13.16 1.90 -3.00
C LEU A 72 13.93 0.68 -2.49
N PRO A 73 14.68 0.79 -1.37
CA PRO A 73 15.17 -0.36 -0.63
C PRO A 73 14.02 -1.29 -0.20
N ALA A 74 14.32 -2.56 0.10
CA ALA A 74 13.31 -3.55 0.46
C ALA A 74 12.49 -3.14 1.71
N GLU A 75 13.17 -2.52 2.69
CA GLU A 75 12.58 -1.96 3.91
C GLU A 75 11.55 -0.87 3.58
N THR A 76 11.94 0.07 2.71
CA THR A 76 11.07 1.19 2.30
C THR A 76 9.93 0.70 1.42
N ALA A 77 10.18 -0.27 0.54
CA ALA A 77 9.16 -0.90 -0.29
C ALA A 77 8.10 -1.62 0.55
N HIS A 78 8.48 -2.21 1.70
CA HIS A 78 7.53 -2.80 2.63
C HIS A 78 6.57 -1.77 3.22
N ILE A 79 7.07 -0.57 3.57
CA ILE A 79 6.26 0.53 4.07
C ILE A 79 5.32 1.04 2.97
N PHE A 80 5.84 1.23 1.76
CA PHE A 80 5.03 1.61 0.58
C PHE A 80 3.87 0.62 0.34
N LEU A 81 4.17 -0.68 0.26
CA LEU A 81 3.15 -1.72 0.02
C LEU A 81 2.13 -1.81 1.17
N SER A 82 2.57 -1.57 2.40
CA SER A 82 1.67 -1.47 3.57
C SER A 82 0.74 -0.26 3.45
N CYS A 83 1.26 0.90 3.03
CA CYS A 83 0.44 2.09 2.82
C CYS A 83 -0.57 1.90 1.68
N TRP A 84 -0.10 1.37 0.55
CA TRP A 84 -0.93 1.11 -0.61
C TRP A 84 -2.06 0.12 -0.31
N SER A 85 -1.75 -1.00 0.36
CA SER A 85 -2.74 -2.02 0.71
C SER A 85 -3.82 -1.48 1.67
N ARG A 86 -3.47 -0.63 2.64
CA ARG A 86 -4.43 0.03 3.54
C ARG A 86 -5.34 0.98 2.77
N LEU A 87 -4.77 1.88 1.98
CA LEU A 87 -5.51 2.88 1.20
C LEU A 87 -6.45 2.21 0.19
N TYR A 88 -5.92 1.29 -0.59
CA TYR A 88 -6.68 0.59 -1.62
C TYR A 88 -7.72 -0.36 -1.03
N GLY A 89 -7.41 -1.00 0.11
CA GLY A 89 -8.36 -1.79 0.89
C GLY A 89 -9.56 -0.96 1.32
N LEU A 90 -9.33 0.23 1.89
CA LEU A 90 -10.40 1.15 2.30
C LEU A 90 -11.25 1.61 1.11
N LEU A 91 -10.62 2.01 0.00
CA LEU A 91 -11.33 2.36 -1.24
C LEU A 91 -12.17 1.21 -1.79
N CYS A 92 -11.65 -0.02 -1.73
CA CYS A 92 -12.40 -1.19 -2.16
C CYS A 92 -13.59 -1.46 -1.25
N MET A 93 -13.43 -1.31 0.07
CA MET A 93 -14.52 -1.47 1.03
C MET A 93 -15.64 -0.46 0.80
N GLU A 94 -15.29 0.80 0.50
CA GLU A 94 -16.25 1.86 0.13
C GLU A 94 -16.97 1.55 -1.18
N ILE A 95 -16.22 1.32 -2.27
CA ILE A 95 -16.79 1.09 -3.60
C ILE A 95 -17.68 -0.16 -3.66
N LEU A 96 -17.38 -1.16 -2.83
CA LEU A 96 -18.16 -2.39 -2.73
C LEU A 96 -19.28 -2.31 -1.67
N HIS A 97 -19.52 -1.14 -1.07
CA HIS A 97 -20.56 -0.93 -0.06
C HIS A 97 -20.46 -1.88 1.13
N GLN A 98 -19.23 -2.28 1.49
CA GLN A 98 -18.99 -3.24 2.58
C GLN A 98 -19.05 -2.56 3.95
N LEU A 99 -19.10 -1.23 4.00
CA LEU A 99 -19.06 -0.43 5.22
C LEU A 99 -20.35 0.36 5.51
N ASP A 100 -21.34 0.31 4.61
CA ASP A 100 -22.64 1.01 4.72
C ASP A 100 -23.41 0.66 6.00
N PHE A 101 -23.10 -0.48 6.63
CA PHE A 101 -23.70 -0.88 7.91
C PHE A 101 -23.24 -0.02 9.10
N ALA A 102 -22.07 0.60 8.99
CA ALA A 102 -21.41 1.36 10.05
C ALA A 102 -21.29 2.85 9.74
N TYR A 103 -21.04 3.20 8.48
CA TYR A 103 -20.74 4.56 8.07
C TYR A 103 -21.72 5.03 7.00
N THR A 104 -22.25 6.23 7.21
CA THR A 104 -23.07 6.95 6.20
C THR A 104 -22.24 7.96 5.41
N ASP A 105 -21.04 8.27 5.92
CA ASP A 105 -20.01 9.10 5.31
C ASP A 105 -18.65 8.51 5.70
N LEU A 106 -17.86 8.10 4.70
CA LEU A 106 -16.54 7.48 4.90
C LEU A 106 -15.38 8.47 4.76
N GLU A 107 -15.65 9.73 4.38
CA GLU A 107 -14.62 10.77 4.22
C GLU A 107 -13.74 10.94 5.47
N PRO A 108 -14.27 11.01 6.71
CA PRO A 108 -13.45 11.15 7.91
C PRO A 108 -12.51 9.96 8.16
N VAL A 109 -12.94 8.74 7.82
CA VAL A 109 -12.14 7.52 7.98
C VAL A 109 -11.03 7.47 6.94
N PHE A 110 -11.30 7.94 5.72
CA PHE A 110 -10.29 8.09 4.68
C PHE A 110 -9.21 9.10 5.07
N GLU A 111 -9.61 10.26 5.60
CA GLU A 111 -8.70 11.30 6.10
C GLU A 111 -7.85 10.82 7.28
N GLU A 112 -8.43 10.08 8.22
CA GLU A 112 -7.68 9.43 9.31
C GLU A 112 -6.67 8.42 8.75
N CYS A 113 -7.08 7.59 7.80
CA CYS A 113 -6.16 6.65 7.15
C CYS A 113 -5.00 7.40 6.48
N LEU A 114 -5.24 8.49 5.75
CA LEU A 114 -4.17 9.28 5.12
C LEU A 114 -3.19 9.86 6.14
N ARG A 115 -3.67 10.36 7.27
CA ARG A 115 -2.80 10.84 8.37
C ARG A 115 -1.91 9.73 8.91
N ASP A 116 -2.45 8.55 9.16
CA ASP A 116 -1.66 7.40 9.59
C ASP A 116 -0.59 7.00 8.56
N LEU A 117 -0.92 7.06 7.27
CA LEU A 117 0.03 6.76 6.21
C LEU A 117 1.14 7.81 6.13
N ALA A 118 0.79 9.09 6.31
CA ALA A 118 1.75 10.19 6.35
C ALA A 118 2.77 9.98 7.49
N VAL A 119 2.31 9.65 8.70
CA VAL A 119 3.17 9.32 9.85
C VAL A 119 4.07 8.12 9.54
N ALA A 120 3.53 7.06 8.93
CA ALA A 120 4.33 5.89 8.54
C ALA A 120 5.42 6.21 7.51
N LEU A 121 5.23 7.27 6.72
CA LEU A 121 6.19 7.81 5.76
C LEU A 121 7.10 8.89 6.37
N GLY A 122 7.04 9.13 7.67
CA GLY A 122 7.86 10.13 8.37
C GLY A 122 7.45 11.58 8.07
N ILE A 123 6.21 11.81 7.63
CA ILE A 123 5.63 13.12 7.46
C ILE A 123 4.90 13.47 8.76
N ASP A 124 5.55 14.27 9.61
CA ASP A 124 4.95 14.77 10.84
C ASP A 124 4.17 16.08 10.58
N ASP A 125 2.98 16.18 11.18
CA ASP A 125 2.11 17.37 11.17
C ASP A 125 2.59 18.47 12.14
N THR A 126 3.91 18.67 12.25
CA THR A 126 4.55 19.68 13.12
C THR A 126 5.22 20.80 12.34
N ALA A 127 4.89 20.97 11.06
CA ALA A 127 5.16 22.16 10.28
C ALA A 127 3.93 23.07 10.23
N ALA A 128 3.54 23.64 11.37
CA ALA A 128 2.63 24.77 11.48
C ALA A 128 3.20 25.83 12.44
#